data_AF-A0A8J3ZRC2-F1
#
_entry.id   AF-A0A8J3ZRC2-F1
#
_cell.length_a   1.000
_cell.length_b   1.000
_cell.length_c   1.000
_cell.angle_alpha   90.00
_cell.angle_beta   90.00
_cell.angle_gamma   90.00
#
_symmetry.space_group_name_H-M   'P 1'
#
loop_
_entity.id
_entity.type
_entity.pdbx_description
1 polymer ?
#
loop_
_entity_poly.entity_id
_entity_poly.type
_entity_poly.pdbx_seq_one_letter_code
_entity_poly.pdbx_strand_id
1 'polypeptide(L)'
;MADLVFLDPRRRPRPVLLRTLVGDVLRRHRQGQGRTLADVARAARVSMPYLSEVERGRKEASSEVLAAVCGALRIDLSDLLAEVWHDLAAEPADPAAPGDQRRRDPAAGRVAAFQRRAAEPVPGRGPVGRGRPARGSSDVVLLAA
;
A
#
# COMPACT_ATOMS: atom_id res chain seq x y z
N MET A 1 24.41 -21.09 -35.34
CA MET A 1 23.66 -22.06 -34.50
C MET A 1 23.34 -21.35 -33.20
N ALA A 2 22.10 -20.94 -33.01
CA ALA A 2 21.68 -20.24 -31.81
C ALA A 2 21.58 -21.25 -30.66
N ASP A 3 22.37 -21.05 -29.60
CA ASP A 3 22.23 -21.79 -28.36
C ASP A 3 20.87 -21.45 -27.73
N LEU A 4 19.94 -22.39 -27.87
CA LEU A 4 18.78 -22.53 -27.01
C LEU A 4 19.31 -22.86 -25.61
N VAL A 5 19.61 -21.82 -24.82
CA VAL A 5 19.75 -21.95 -23.37
C VAL A 5 18.38 -22.34 -22.84
N PHE A 6 18.15 -23.64 -22.74
CA PHE A 6 17.01 -24.22 -22.05
C PHE A 6 17.14 -23.88 -20.57
N LEU A 7 16.55 -22.76 -20.13
CA LEU A 7 16.34 -22.47 -18.71
C LEU A 7 15.63 -23.68 -18.11
N ASP A 8 16.32 -24.47 -17.29
CA ASP A 8 15.73 -25.59 -16.55
C ASP A 8 14.44 -25.11 -15.85
N PRO A 9 13.25 -25.64 -16.20
CA PRO A 9 12.00 -25.20 -15.60
C PRO A 9 11.95 -25.46 -14.09
N ARG A 10 12.81 -26.33 -13.56
CA ARG A 10 12.97 -26.59 -12.12
C ARG A 10 13.85 -25.57 -11.41
N ARG A 11 14.58 -24.72 -12.15
CA ARG A 11 15.44 -23.64 -11.65
C ARG A 11 14.89 -22.24 -11.91
N ARG A 12 13.67 -22.07 -12.43
CA ARG A 12 13.10 -20.72 -12.51
C ARG A 12 12.94 -20.14 -11.09
N PRO A 13 13.33 -18.88 -10.85
CA PRO A 13 13.02 -18.23 -9.59
C PRO A 13 11.52 -18.36 -9.40
N ARG A 14 11.05 -18.69 -8.20
CA ARG A 14 9.63 -18.49 -7.94
C ARG A 14 9.34 -17.01 -8.23
N PRO A 15 8.38 -16.71 -9.12
CA PRO A 15 8.13 -15.34 -9.51
C PRO A 15 7.80 -14.52 -8.26
N VAL A 16 8.44 -13.35 -8.13
CA VAL A 16 8.13 -12.40 -7.06
C VAL A 16 6.67 -11.99 -7.22
N LEU A 17 5.92 -12.09 -6.12
CA LEU A 17 4.49 -11.81 -6.10
C LEU A 17 4.28 -10.39 -5.61
N LEU A 18 3.50 -9.60 -6.35
CA LEU A 18 3.23 -8.21 -6.00
C LEU A 18 2.67 -8.06 -4.58
N ARG A 19 1.75 -8.96 -4.17
CA ARG A 19 1.21 -8.97 -2.80
C ARG A 19 2.26 -9.09 -1.70
N THR A 20 3.39 -9.76 -1.98
CA THR A 20 4.47 -9.91 -1.00
C THR A 20 5.18 -8.57 -0.82
N LEU A 21 5.58 -7.94 -1.93
CA LEU A 21 6.24 -6.63 -1.92
C LEU A 21 5.34 -5.55 -1.28
N VAL A 22 4.08 -5.49 -1.69
CA VAL A 22 3.10 -4.56 -1.12
C VAL A 22 2.93 -4.82 0.39
N GLY A 23 2.78 -6.09 0.79
CA GLY A 23 2.65 -6.46 2.19
C GLY A 23 3.86 -6.05 3.03
N ASP A 24 5.06 -6.23 2.50
CA ASP A 24 6.31 -5.87 3.17
C ASP A 24 6.45 -4.35 3.34
N VAL A 25 6.15 -3.57 2.30
CA VAL A 25 6.19 -2.09 2.38
C VAL A 25 5.18 -1.59 3.42
N LEU A 26 3.93 -2.08 3.38
CA LEU A 26 2.91 -1.72 4.38
C LEU A 26 3.35 -2.05 5.81
N ARG A 27 3.96 -3.23 6.00
CA ARG A 27 4.49 -3.65 7.30
C ARG A 27 5.63 -2.74 7.77
N ARG A 28 6.56 -2.36 6.88
CA ARG A 28 7.66 -1.44 7.21
C ARG A 28 7.13 -0.08 7.65
N HIS A 29 6.16 0.48 6.94
CA HIS A 29 5.50 1.73 7.33
C HIS A 29 4.82 1.63 8.70
N ARG A 30 4.03 0.57 8.92
CA ARG A 30 3.37 0.37 10.22
C ARG A 30 4.37 0.26 11.37
N GLN A 31 5.43 -0.54 11.19
CA GLN A 31 6.46 -0.74 12.20
C GLN A 31 7.30 0.51 12.43
N GLY A 32 7.65 1.25 11.37
CA GLY A 32 8.34 2.54 11.47
C GLY A 32 7.55 3.60 12.24
N GLN A 33 6.22 3.51 12.22
CA GLN A 33 5.32 4.34 13.05
C GLN A 33 5.14 3.81 14.48
N GLY A 34 5.70 2.65 14.83
CA GLY A 34 5.49 2.01 16.14
C GLY A 34 4.05 1.56 16.39
N ARG A 35 3.24 1.39 15.35
CA ARG A 35 1.81 1.06 15.49
C ARG A 35 1.56 -0.44 15.46
N THR A 36 0.59 -0.91 16.23
CA THR A 36 0.22 -2.32 16.22
C THR A 36 -0.66 -2.65 15.01
N LEU A 37 -0.75 -3.94 14.64
CA LEU A 37 -1.70 -4.42 13.64
C LEU A 37 -3.14 -4.03 14.01
N ALA A 38 -3.50 -4.11 15.30
CA ALA A 38 -4.82 -3.75 15.77
C ALA A 38 -5.15 -2.27 15.54
N ASP A 39 -4.17 -1.37 15.70
CA ASP A 39 -4.37 0.07 15.50
C ASP A 39 -4.63 0.44 14.06
N VAL A 40 -3.88 -0.16 13.13
CA VAL A 40 -4.03 0.10 11.70
C VAL A 40 -5.29 -0.58 11.16
N ALA A 41 -5.55 -1.83 11.55
CA ALA A 41 -6.74 -2.57 11.12
C ALA A 41 -8.02 -1.84 11.53
N ARG A 42 -8.08 -1.35 12.78
CA ARG A 42 -9.21 -0.54 13.29
C ARG A 42 -9.41 0.73 12.47
N ALA A 43 -8.33 1.48 12.22
CA ALA A 43 -8.39 2.72 11.43
C ALA A 43 -8.78 2.48 9.96
N ALA A 44 -8.33 1.38 9.36
CA ALA A 44 -8.66 0.97 8.00
C ALA A 44 -10.03 0.27 7.89
N ARG A 45 -10.74 0.04 9.01
CA ARG A 45 -12.00 -0.72 9.08
C ARG A 45 -11.91 -2.12 8.45
N VAL A 46 -10.80 -2.81 8.69
CA VAL A 46 -10.59 -4.22 8.32
C VAL A 46 -10.31 -5.05 9.56
N SER A 47 -10.42 -6.37 9.45
CA SER A 47 -10.08 -7.25 10.59
C SER A 47 -8.56 -7.31 10.77
N MET A 48 -8.11 -7.38 12.03
CA MET A 48 -6.69 -7.57 12.35
C MET A 48 -6.10 -8.84 11.72
N PRO A 49 -6.79 -10.01 11.73
CA PRO A 49 -6.29 -11.21 11.05
C PRO A 49 -6.10 -10.97 9.55
N TYR A 50 -7.04 -10.30 8.89
CA TYR A 50 -6.94 -10.02 7.45
C TYR A 50 -5.75 -9.10 7.12
N LEU A 51 -5.56 -7.99 7.86
CA LEU A 51 -4.38 -7.13 7.67
C LEU A 51 -3.08 -7.92 7.90
N SER A 52 -3.08 -8.84 8.85
CA SER A 52 -1.96 -9.75 9.11
C SER A 52 -1.65 -10.67 7.93
N GLU A 53 -2.66 -11.17 7.23
CA GLU A 53 -2.47 -11.97 6.01
C GLU A 53 -1.91 -11.12 4.85
N VAL A 54 -2.40 -9.89 4.72
CA VAL A 54 -1.93 -8.92 3.72
C VAL A 54 -0.47 -8.55 3.93
N GLU A 55 -0.07 -8.15 5.15
CA GLU A 55 1.33 -7.82 5.49
C GLU A 55 2.32 -8.97 5.30
N ARG A 56 1.84 -10.21 5.18
CA ARG A 56 2.67 -11.40 4.95
C ARG A 56 2.58 -11.92 3.51
N GLY A 57 1.93 -11.18 2.60
CA GLY A 57 1.76 -11.59 1.20
C GLY A 57 0.93 -12.85 1.02
N ARG A 58 0.03 -13.18 1.97
CA ARG A 58 -0.85 -14.36 1.87
C ARG A 58 -2.20 -14.06 1.21
N LYS A 59 -2.56 -12.78 1.11
CA LYS A 59 -3.79 -12.32 0.45
C LYS A 59 -3.50 -11.20 -0.53
N GLU A 60 -4.22 -11.23 -1.65
CA GLU A 60 -4.35 -10.08 -2.54
C GLU A 60 -5.32 -9.09 -1.88
N ALA A 61 -4.85 -7.87 -1.62
CA ALA A 61 -5.71 -6.80 -1.12
C ALA A 61 -6.42 -6.14 -2.32
N SER A 62 -7.72 -5.85 -2.17
CA SER A 62 -8.42 -5.05 -3.18
C SER A 62 -7.88 -3.62 -3.19
N SER A 63 -8.12 -2.89 -4.28
CA SER A 63 -7.73 -1.48 -4.40
C SER A 63 -8.34 -0.62 -3.28
N GLU A 64 -9.59 -0.90 -2.87
CA GLU A 64 -10.27 -0.20 -1.77
C GLU A 64 -9.61 -0.49 -0.43
N VAL A 65 -9.22 -1.75 -0.17
CA VAL A 65 -8.49 -2.12 1.05
C VAL A 65 -7.13 -1.43 1.08
N LEU A 66 -6.39 -1.44 -0.04
CA LEU A 66 -5.09 -0.77 -0.13
C LEU A 66 -5.22 0.72 0.16
N ALA A 67 -6.21 1.39 -0.45
CA ALA A 67 -6.48 2.80 -0.18
C ALA A 67 -6.83 3.05 1.30
N ALA A 68 -7.65 2.20 1.91
CA ALA A 68 -8.01 2.31 3.32
C ALA A 68 -6.81 2.14 4.26
N VAL A 69 -5.92 1.16 3.97
CA VAL A 69 -4.71 0.92 4.77
C VAL A 69 -3.69 2.04 4.58
N CYS A 70 -3.49 2.55 3.36
CA CYS A 70 -2.63 3.72 3.09
C CYS A 70 -3.13 4.95 3.86
N GLY A 71 -4.44 5.22 3.81
CA GLY A 71 -5.06 6.29 4.60
C GLY A 71 -4.89 6.10 6.10
N ALA A 72 -5.05 4.87 6.60
CA ALA A 72 -4.80 4.54 8.01
C ALA A 72 -3.34 4.76 8.41
N LEU A 73 -2.39 4.47 7.52
CA LEU A 73 -0.96 4.71 7.70
C LEU A 73 -0.53 6.15 7.37
N ARG A 74 -1.42 7.00 6.86
CA ARG A 74 -1.08 8.38 6.44
C ARG A 74 0.07 8.43 5.43
N ILE A 75 0.04 7.51 4.46
CA ILE A 75 0.94 7.49 3.30
C ILE A 75 0.11 7.56 2.03
N ASP A 76 0.68 8.12 0.96
CA ASP A 76 0.04 8.15 -0.33
C ASP A 76 0.25 6.82 -1.08
N LEU A 77 -0.75 6.42 -1.88
CA LEU A 77 -0.67 5.19 -2.68
C LEU A 77 0.48 5.25 -3.70
N SER A 78 0.80 6.44 -4.23
CA SER A 78 1.94 6.64 -5.13
C SER A 78 3.27 6.32 -4.46
N ASP A 79 3.44 6.70 -3.19
CA ASP A 79 4.67 6.47 -2.44
C ASP A 79 4.84 4.97 -2.14
N LEU A 80 3.73 4.31 -1.75
CA LEU A 80 3.69 2.86 -1.61
C LEU A 80 4.14 2.17 -2.90
N LEU A 81 3.59 2.56 -4.04
CA LEU A 81 3.91 1.95 -5.33
C LEU A 81 5.34 2.26 -5.80
N ALA A 82 5.87 3.44 -5.49
CA ALA A 82 7.26 3.79 -5.78
C ALA A 82 8.23 2.90 -4.99
N GLU A 83 7.97 2.67 -3.70
CA GLU A 83 8.76 1.75 -2.89
C GLU A 83 8.65 0.30 -3.39
N VAL A 84 7.45 -0.15 -3.76
CA VAL A 84 7.26 -1.48 -4.37
C VAL A 84 8.06 -1.61 -5.67
N TRP A 85 8.07 -0.58 -6.51
CA TRP A 85 8.88 -0.55 -7.73
C TRP A 85 10.37 -0.65 -7.41
N HIS A 86 10.85 0.09 -6.40
CA HIS A 86 12.24 0.02 -5.96
C HIS A 86 12.62 -1.37 -5.45
N ASP A 87 11.79 -1.99 -4.62
CA ASP A 87 12.02 -3.36 -4.12
C ASP A 87 12.03 -4.37 -5.28
N LEU A 88 11.10 -4.23 -6.23
CA LEU A 88 11.02 -5.08 -7.41
C LEU A 88 12.26 -4.94 -8.32
N ALA A 89 12.76 -3.71 -8.50
CA ALA A 89 13.94 -3.43 -9.32
C ALA A 89 15.26 -3.81 -8.63
N ALA A 90 15.26 -3.90 -7.30
CA ALA A 90 16.42 -4.31 -6.51
C ALA A 90 16.63 -5.84 -6.51
N GLU A 91 15.60 -6.62 -6.85
CA GLU A 91 15.73 -8.07 -7.05
C GLU A 91 16.57 -8.36 -8.30
N PRO A 92 17.77 -8.96 -8.17
CA PRO A 92 18.53 -9.43 -9.32
C PRO A 92 17.75 -10.57 -9.97
N ALA A 93 17.57 -10.50 -11.28
CA ALA A 93 16.99 -11.58 -12.06
C ALA A 93 17.95 -12.79 -12.19
N ASP A 94 18.23 -13.55 -11.12
CA ASP A 94 18.62 -14.99 -11.19
C ASP A 94 18.57 -15.71 -9.80
N PRO A 95 18.12 -16.99 -9.71
CA PRO A 95 17.79 -17.70 -8.46
C PRO A 95 18.79 -18.80 -8.09
N ALA A 96 19.54 -18.63 -7.01
CA ALA A 96 20.26 -19.75 -6.42
C ALA A 96 20.37 -19.61 -4.91
N ALA A 97 19.25 -19.71 -4.19
CA ALA A 97 19.29 -20.03 -2.77
C ALA A 97 17.96 -20.62 -2.25
N PRO A 98 17.97 -21.76 -1.55
CA PRO A 98 16.77 -22.32 -0.93
C PRO A 98 16.46 -21.58 0.38
N GLY A 99 15.38 -20.80 0.40
CA GLY A 99 14.87 -20.17 1.60
C GLY A 99 13.85 -21.05 2.33
N ASP A 100 14.32 -21.95 3.20
CA ASP A 100 13.48 -22.45 4.30
C ASP A 100 13.28 -21.31 5.32
N GLN A 101 12.26 -20.50 5.07
CA GLN A 101 11.91 -19.31 5.85
C GLN A 101 11.32 -19.65 7.24
N ARG A 102 11.29 -20.92 7.64
CA ARG A 102 10.80 -21.34 8.97
C ARG A 102 11.80 -21.18 10.11
N ARG A 103 12.93 -20.49 9.92
CA ARG A 103 13.97 -20.43 10.96
C ARG A 103 14.80 -19.13 11.03
N ARG A 104 14.20 -17.95 10.92
CA ARG A 104 14.88 -16.68 11.27
C ARG A 104 13.99 -15.69 12.03
N ASP A 105 14.03 -15.80 13.36
CA ASP A 105 14.11 -14.63 14.26
C ASP A 105 15.62 -14.49 14.60
N PRO A 106 16.21 -13.27 14.71
CA PRO A 106 15.81 -12.28 15.70
C PRO A 106 15.92 -10.80 15.28
N ALA A 107 15.37 -9.95 16.14
CA ALA A 107 15.49 -8.50 16.16
C ALA A 107 16.95 -7.98 16.12
N ALA A 108 17.21 -6.90 15.36
CA ALA A 108 18.02 -5.73 15.75
C ALA A 108 18.40 -4.84 14.55
N GLY A 109 18.13 -3.53 14.66
CA GLY A 109 19.08 -2.49 14.24
C GLY A 109 19.07 -2.00 12.79
N ARG A 110 18.26 -0.97 12.51
CA ARG A 110 18.72 0.37 12.05
C ARG A 110 17.53 1.26 11.77
N VAL A 111 17.16 2.05 12.79
CA VAL A 111 16.46 3.32 12.59
C VAL A 111 17.55 4.34 12.30
N ALA A 112 17.72 4.70 11.04
CA ALA A 112 18.61 5.80 10.66
C ALA A 112 17.97 6.60 9.51
N ALA A 113 17.35 7.70 9.90
CA ALA A 113 17.24 8.96 9.18
C ALA A 113 16.76 8.92 7.72
N PHE A 114 15.46 9.11 7.51
CA PHE A 114 15.00 10.00 6.43
C PHE A 114 14.37 11.23 7.08
N GLN A 115 15.14 12.30 7.05
CA GLN A 115 14.81 13.57 7.65
C GLN A 115 13.52 14.12 7.03
N ARG A 116 12.74 14.81 7.87
CA ARG A 116 11.59 15.62 7.47
C ARG A 116 11.97 16.50 6.28
N ARG A 117 11.50 16.16 5.09
CA ARG A 117 11.25 17.18 4.06
C ARG A 117 9.84 17.68 4.32
N ALA A 118 9.72 18.97 4.65
CA ALA A 118 8.43 19.63 4.69
C ALA A 118 7.73 19.38 3.35
N ALA A 119 6.49 18.91 3.39
CA ALA A 119 5.64 18.86 2.22
C ALA A 119 5.49 20.29 1.71
N GLU A 120 6.04 20.58 0.52
CA GLU A 120 5.68 21.80 -0.18
C GLU A 120 4.19 21.73 -0.54
N PRO A 121 3.44 22.83 -0.36
CA PRO A 121 2.03 22.85 -0.74
C PRO A 121 1.92 22.73 -2.26
N VAL A 122 1.21 21.71 -2.74
CA VAL A 122 0.82 21.59 -4.15
C VAL A 122 -0.09 22.77 -4.50
N PRO A 123 0.32 23.71 -5.38
CA PRO A 123 -0.52 24.82 -5.76
C PRO A 123 -1.66 24.31 -6.66
N GLY A 124 -2.91 24.61 -6.29
CA GLY A 124 -4.04 24.55 -7.23
C GLY A 124 -5.28 23.74 -6.85
N ARG A 125 -5.37 23.12 -5.67
CA ARG A 125 -6.63 22.45 -5.25
C ARG A 125 -7.52 23.42 -4.49
N GLY A 126 -8.33 24.18 -5.24
CA GLY A 126 -9.38 25.03 -4.67
C GLY A 126 -10.38 24.24 -3.82
N PRO A 127 -11.09 24.90 -2.88
CA PRO A 127 -12.02 24.22 -1.99
C PRO A 127 -13.21 23.66 -2.79
N VAL A 128 -13.40 22.34 -2.74
CA VAL A 128 -14.62 21.69 -3.21
C VAL A 128 -15.78 22.25 -2.38
N GLY A 129 -16.66 23.02 -3.03
CA GLY A 129 -17.77 23.73 -2.41
C GLY A 129 -18.65 22.79 -1.59
N ARG A 130 -18.85 23.13 -0.32
CA ARG A 130 -19.89 22.53 0.52
C ARG A 130 -21.23 23.01 0.00
N GLY A 131 -22.00 22.12 -0.63
CA GLY A 131 -23.40 22.37 -0.96
C GLY A 131 -24.18 22.70 0.32
N ARG A 132 -24.81 23.88 0.35
CA ARG A 132 -25.84 24.22 1.34
C ARG A 132 -27.18 23.60 0.90
N PRO A 133 -28.00 23.10 1.83
CA PRO A 133 -29.36 22.68 1.52
C PRO A 133 -30.27 23.92 1.50
N ALA A 134 -31.00 24.14 0.42
CA ALA A 134 -32.12 25.08 0.40
C ALA A 134 -33.44 24.31 0.52
N ARG A 135 -34.13 24.61 1.61
CA ARG A 135 -35.46 24.11 2.01
C ARG A 135 -36.50 24.45 0.93
N GLY A 136 -37.47 23.56 0.75
CA GLY A 136 -38.70 23.88 0.05
C GLY A 136 -39.64 24.74 0.90
N SER A 137 -40.50 25.52 0.24
CA SER A 137 -41.96 25.39 0.32
C SER A 137 -42.64 26.49 -0.51
N SER A 138 -43.56 26.04 -1.38
CA SER A 138 -44.88 26.64 -1.66
C SER A 138 -45.01 27.87 -2.57
N ASP A 139 -45.60 27.60 -3.75
CA ASP A 139 -46.93 28.06 -4.22
C ASP A 139 -47.23 29.57 -4.33
N VAL A 140 -48.03 30.13 -5.25
CA VAL A 140 -48.84 29.76 -6.44
C VAL A 140 -49.37 31.12 -7.01
N VAL A 141 -49.89 31.15 -8.25
CA VAL A 141 -50.89 32.12 -8.83
C VAL A 141 -50.42 33.24 -9.81
N LEU A 142 -50.72 32.96 -11.10
CA LEU A 142 -51.45 33.71 -12.16
C LEU A 142 -51.08 35.13 -12.71
N LEU A 143 -51.21 35.14 -14.06
CA LEU A 143 -51.77 36.11 -15.03
C LEU A 143 -50.99 37.33 -15.55
N ALA A 144 -50.71 37.23 -16.86
CA ALA A 144 -51.04 38.15 -17.98
C ALA A 144 -50.88 39.68 -17.82
N ALA A 145 -50.12 40.24 -18.76
CA ALA A 145 -50.59 41.26 -19.71
C ALA A 145 -49.72 41.19 -20.97
#